data_AF-A0AAQ4CVT2-F1
#
_entry.id   AF-A0AAQ4CVT2-F1
#
_cell.length_a   1.000
_cell.length_b   1.000
_cell.length_c   1.000
_cell.angle_alpha   90.00
_cell.angle_beta   90.00
_cell.angle_gamma   90.00
#
_symmetry.space_group_name_H-M   'P 1'
#
loop_
_entity.id
_entity.type
_entity.pdbx_description
1 polymer ?
#
loop_
_entity_poly.entity_id
_entity_poly.type
_entity_poly.pdbx_seq_one_letter_code
_entity_poly.pdbx_strand_id
1 'polypeptide(L)'
;MIYRVRAEQGLLVLNFDAEGYYAVDDHMNALNAYGEKDKLYVKVDSPTKYVYLIKFKKKGYPKDDVFMPIEFKVIKYEDCEKAVEIKEFNGVLINNENNSSAYLYSKKKLDAPFYVEVNYCYEGKADNFLIGLFTNEEPNSSALCNGKLLGGCERYYAKGSYAIGFDPVYSTKSLIFVDKDGSCYEYHVNKDLTGCNVIRIYAHSNMLFIRVDEFELPPIPVKGKSEGFIYIVGNSGALASIQRVNYVRVYEGEIHEVKGIEKVGYNEVEIRNFRGIEYGKLYLDRINVIIGANNAGKTTILDALYLLSDPYQKPPGFKNSLELLSYLHNVKKGNKFLYRFYNTEVSPRIKGDEIEVDISEIFSKSEEGRKEIKTLYMSYRLIPRYLKFIKENWEEISNYTEIFREIFDEVNEISNEEYLTMSLEPFAGEYTFYLIRKDGKRVRLNDIGEGIRIFIVSRILYEYLKPGLLLWDDIESHLNPALLGKITAWFTDIPSQVVVTTHNLYVAYEISKDGKCIAVDLKNGQLKVKEIEDLKRYLDTGIDPRKIV
;
A
#
# COMPACT_ATOMS: atom_id res chain seq x y z
N MET A 1 4.29 11.64 -2.39
CA MET A 1 4.37 10.83 -1.15
C MET A 1 3.86 9.44 -1.43
N ILE A 2 4.61 8.43 -0.98
CA ILE A 2 4.32 7.01 -1.22
C ILE A 2 4.36 6.30 0.11
N TYR A 3 3.38 5.42 0.30
CA TYR A 3 3.28 4.54 1.45
C TYR A 3 3.21 3.09 0.98
N ARG A 4 3.45 2.16 1.89
CA ARG A 4 3.25 0.74 1.65
C ARG A 4 2.75 0.02 2.90
N VAL A 5 2.22 -1.16 2.67
CA VAL A 5 1.65 -2.04 3.69
C VAL A 5 1.98 -3.46 3.30
N ARG A 6 2.32 -4.30 4.27
CA ARG A 6 2.53 -5.72 3.99
C ARG A 6 1.22 -6.32 3.47
N ALA A 7 1.30 -6.97 2.33
CA ALA A 7 0.14 -7.55 1.69
C ALA A 7 -0.13 -8.96 2.23
N GLU A 8 -1.40 -9.24 2.44
CA GLU A 8 -1.96 -10.57 2.68
C GLU A 8 -3.05 -10.78 1.63
N GLN A 9 -3.15 -11.98 1.07
CA GLN A 9 -4.12 -12.27 0.01
C GLN A 9 -5.54 -12.17 0.58
N GLY A 10 -6.39 -11.33 -0.02
CA GLY A 10 -7.70 -11.02 0.52
C GLY A 10 -8.07 -9.55 0.35
N LEU A 11 -8.98 -9.07 1.20
CA LEU A 11 -9.35 -7.66 1.30
C LEU A 11 -8.58 -7.01 2.44
N LEU A 12 -7.67 -6.09 2.10
CA LEU A 12 -7.00 -5.26 3.09
C LEU A 12 -7.90 -4.08 3.45
N VAL A 13 -8.10 -3.86 4.76
CA VAL A 13 -8.83 -2.72 5.31
C VAL A 13 -7.85 -1.84 6.08
N LEU A 14 -7.59 -0.64 5.58
CA LEU A 14 -6.60 0.28 6.13
C LEU A 14 -7.29 1.49 6.75
N ASN A 15 -6.80 1.94 7.91
CA ASN A 15 -7.13 3.26 8.46
C ASN A 15 -6.26 4.34 7.80
N PHE A 16 -6.67 4.77 6.60
CA PHE A 16 -5.91 5.70 5.76
C PHE A 16 -6.83 6.58 4.93
N ASP A 17 -6.64 7.89 5.03
CA ASP A 17 -7.28 8.84 4.11
C ASP A 17 -6.59 8.76 2.74
N ALA A 18 -7.23 8.02 1.84
CA ALA A 18 -6.73 7.75 0.49
C ALA A 18 -7.11 8.82 -0.54
N GLU A 19 -7.46 10.04 -0.13
CA GLU A 19 -7.77 11.09 -1.11
C GLU A 19 -6.58 11.35 -2.05
N GLY A 20 -6.80 11.13 -3.35
CA GLY A 20 -5.78 11.27 -4.40
C GLY A 20 -4.73 10.16 -4.44
N TYR A 21 -4.93 9.06 -3.71
CA TYR A 21 -4.06 7.88 -3.77
C TYR A 21 -4.62 6.78 -4.67
N TYR A 22 -3.73 5.93 -5.16
CA TYR A 22 -4.05 4.67 -5.85
C TYR A 22 -3.28 3.54 -5.19
N ALA A 23 -3.86 2.34 -5.20
CA ALA A 23 -3.21 1.13 -4.72
C ALA A 23 -2.58 0.36 -5.90
N VAL A 24 -1.32 -0.02 -5.75
CA VAL A 24 -0.61 -0.86 -6.72
C VAL A 24 0.14 -2.00 -6.02
N ASP A 25 0.44 -3.06 -6.74
CA ASP A 25 1.26 -4.17 -6.26
C ASP A 25 2.78 -3.87 -6.35
N ASP A 26 3.60 -4.89 -6.08
CA ASP A 26 5.06 -4.80 -6.12
C ASP A 26 5.67 -4.50 -7.51
N HIS A 27 4.86 -4.57 -8.57
CA HIS A 27 5.23 -4.38 -9.98
C HIS A 27 4.45 -3.21 -10.62
N MET A 28 3.92 -2.30 -9.81
CA MET A 28 3.15 -1.12 -10.25
C MET A 28 1.83 -1.46 -10.97
N ASN A 29 1.34 -2.70 -10.91
CA ASN A 29 0.02 -3.03 -11.46
C ASN A 29 -1.07 -2.45 -10.55
N ALA A 30 -2.09 -1.83 -11.16
CA ALA A 30 -3.22 -1.28 -10.43
C ALA A 30 -4.02 -2.38 -9.72
N LEU A 31 -4.29 -2.16 -8.43
CA LEU A 31 -5.16 -3.02 -7.63
C LEU A 31 -6.54 -2.38 -7.53
N ASN A 32 -7.59 -3.21 -7.50
CA ASN A 32 -8.94 -2.73 -7.23
C ASN A 32 -8.99 -2.17 -5.81
N ALA A 33 -9.37 -0.90 -5.71
CA ALA A 33 -9.44 -0.21 -4.44
C ALA A 33 -10.59 0.77 -4.37
N TYR A 34 -11.23 0.80 -3.21
CA TYR A 34 -12.29 1.72 -2.86
C TYR A 34 -11.89 2.49 -1.61
N GLY A 35 -11.97 3.82 -1.67
CA GLY A 35 -11.58 4.70 -0.57
C GLY A 35 -12.72 5.59 -0.11
N GLU A 36 -12.66 5.96 1.16
CA GLU A 36 -13.47 7.00 1.78
C GLU A 36 -12.64 7.70 2.86
N LYS A 37 -13.23 8.70 3.52
CA LYS A 37 -12.53 9.42 4.58
C LYS A 37 -12.03 8.45 5.65
N ASP A 38 -10.73 8.51 5.92
CA ASP A 38 -10.00 7.68 6.89
C ASP A 38 -10.02 6.15 6.66
N LYS A 39 -10.55 5.65 5.53
CA LYS A 39 -10.55 4.22 5.20
C LYS A 39 -10.21 3.94 3.75
N LEU A 40 -9.42 2.90 3.54
CA LEU A 40 -9.12 2.35 2.22
C LEU A 40 -9.29 0.83 2.23
N TYR A 41 -9.96 0.33 1.20
CA TYR A 41 -10.18 -1.07 0.94
C TYR A 41 -9.39 -1.46 -0.31
N VAL A 42 -8.49 -2.43 -0.22
CA VAL A 42 -7.67 -2.89 -1.35
C VAL A 42 -7.82 -4.38 -1.53
N LYS A 43 -8.19 -4.80 -2.74
CA LYS A 43 -8.25 -6.22 -3.11
C LYS A 43 -6.88 -6.72 -3.54
N VAL A 44 -6.40 -7.79 -2.92
CA VAL A 44 -5.13 -8.44 -3.26
C VAL A 44 -5.41 -9.89 -3.67
N ASP A 45 -5.50 -10.12 -4.99
CA ASP A 45 -5.84 -11.44 -5.55
C ASP A 45 -4.59 -12.25 -5.98
N SER A 46 -3.47 -11.57 -6.23
CA SER A 46 -2.19 -12.17 -6.67
C SER A 46 -1.16 -12.21 -5.54
N PRO A 47 -0.16 -13.11 -5.61
CA PRO A 47 0.98 -13.12 -4.69
C PRO A 47 1.67 -11.75 -4.68
N THR A 48 1.40 -10.97 -3.65
CA THR A 48 1.90 -9.61 -3.45
C THR A 48 2.55 -9.58 -2.08
N LYS A 49 3.77 -9.05 -1.99
CA LYS A 49 4.51 -8.85 -0.73
C LYS A 49 4.11 -7.54 -0.08
N TYR A 50 3.92 -6.50 -0.88
CA TYR A 50 3.49 -5.18 -0.42
C TYR A 50 2.47 -4.54 -1.36
N VAL A 51 1.44 -3.92 -0.77
CA VAL A 51 0.60 -2.95 -1.47
C VAL A 51 1.21 -1.58 -1.27
N TYR A 52 1.33 -0.81 -2.35
CA TYR A 52 1.85 0.56 -2.32
C TYR A 52 0.73 1.56 -2.61
N LEU A 53 0.70 2.63 -1.83
CA LEU A 53 -0.24 3.73 -1.96
C LEU A 53 0.50 4.92 -2.55
N ILE A 54 0.22 5.23 -3.82
CA ILE A 54 0.92 6.26 -4.57
C ILE A 54 -0.02 7.45 -4.80
N LYS A 55 0.41 8.64 -4.35
CA LYS A 55 -0.35 9.88 -4.56
C LYS A 55 -0.23 10.38 -6.00
N PHE A 56 -1.35 10.61 -6.66
CA PHE A 56 -1.45 11.24 -7.98
C PHE A 56 -2.16 12.60 -7.90
N LYS A 57 -2.03 13.43 -8.95
CA LYS A 57 -2.65 14.77 -9.00
C LYS A 57 -4.19 14.76 -9.10
N LYS A 58 -4.82 13.59 -9.28
CA LYS A 58 -6.29 13.49 -9.42
C LYS A 58 -6.96 13.68 -8.06
N LYS A 59 -8.07 14.44 -8.04
CA LYS A 59 -8.89 14.65 -6.83
C LYS A 59 -9.90 13.52 -6.66
N GLY A 60 -10.18 13.17 -5.41
CA GLY A 60 -11.16 12.16 -5.02
C GLY A 60 -10.54 10.84 -4.53
N TYR A 61 -11.36 10.03 -3.89
CA TYR A 61 -10.99 8.71 -3.40
C TYR A 61 -11.00 7.66 -4.53
N PRO A 62 -10.23 6.57 -4.39
CA PRO A 62 -10.40 5.36 -5.21
C PRO A 62 -11.86 4.92 -5.28
N LYS A 63 -12.32 4.55 -6.48
CA LYS A 63 -13.72 4.14 -6.72
C LYS A 63 -13.83 2.79 -7.43
N ASP A 64 -12.72 2.07 -7.58
CA ASP A 64 -12.74 0.75 -8.21
C ASP A 64 -13.36 -0.22 -7.20
N ASP A 65 -14.63 -0.54 -7.45
CA ASP A 65 -15.48 -1.26 -6.50
C ASP A 65 -14.98 -2.70 -6.34
N VAL A 66 -14.52 -3.04 -5.13
CA VAL A 66 -13.99 -4.36 -4.78
C VAL A 66 -15.11 -5.38 -4.55
N PHE A 67 -16.35 -4.89 -4.43
CA PHE A 67 -17.47 -5.67 -3.97
C PHE A 67 -18.29 -6.25 -5.11
N MET A 68 -18.83 -7.44 -4.89
CA MET A 68 -19.75 -8.11 -5.79
C MET A 68 -21.17 -7.60 -5.54
N PRO A 69 -21.96 -7.32 -6.59
CA PRO A 69 -23.40 -7.13 -6.44
C PRO A 69 -24.04 -8.46 -6.02
N ILE A 70 -24.96 -8.40 -5.06
CA ILE A 70 -25.79 -9.56 -4.69
C ILE A 70 -27.19 -9.39 -5.27
N GLU A 71 -27.68 -10.46 -5.89
CA GLU A 71 -29.09 -10.57 -6.23
C GLU A 71 -29.92 -10.90 -4.99
N PHE A 72 -30.94 -10.08 -4.77
CA PHE A 72 -31.95 -10.34 -3.75
C PHE A 72 -33.26 -10.79 -4.41
N LYS A 73 -33.90 -11.78 -3.80
CA LYS A 73 -35.33 -11.98 -3.95
C LYS A 73 -36.03 -10.88 -3.15
N VAL A 74 -37.04 -10.25 -3.73
CA VAL A 74 -37.75 -9.14 -3.11
C VAL A 74 -39.20 -9.52 -2.89
N ILE A 75 -39.63 -9.50 -1.63
CA ILE A 75 -41.02 -9.78 -1.27
C ILE A 75 -41.57 -8.58 -0.50
N LYS A 76 -42.75 -8.13 -0.90
CA LYS A 76 -43.54 -7.12 -0.22
C LYS A 76 -44.81 -7.74 0.36
N TYR A 77 -45.14 -7.37 1.58
CA TYR A 77 -46.40 -7.70 2.24
C TYR A 77 -47.23 -6.44 2.43
N GLU A 78 -48.42 -6.45 1.83
CA GLU A 78 -49.44 -5.42 2.01
C GLU A 78 -50.35 -5.81 3.18
N ASP A 79 -50.63 -4.84 4.06
CA ASP A 79 -51.42 -5.02 5.29
C ASP A 79 -50.96 -6.22 6.14
N CYS A 80 -49.65 -6.52 6.11
CA CYS A 80 -49.02 -7.68 6.76
C CYS A 80 -49.54 -9.07 6.33
N GLU A 81 -50.42 -9.17 5.34
CA GLU A 81 -51.07 -10.44 4.95
C GLU A 81 -50.69 -10.90 3.54
N LYS A 82 -50.72 -9.98 2.56
CA LYS A 82 -50.65 -10.34 1.14
C LYS A 82 -49.23 -10.21 0.59
N ALA A 83 -48.60 -11.34 0.29
CA ALA A 83 -47.27 -11.40 -0.30
C ALA A 83 -47.29 -11.13 -1.81
N VAL A 84 -46.43 -10.23 -2.27
CA VAL A 84 -46.18 -9.93 -3.67
C VAL A 84 -44.67 -9.97 -3.92
N GLU A 85 -44.23 -10.81 -4.85
CA GLU A 85 -42.83 -10.83 -5.29
C GLU A 85 -42.58 -9.72 -6.32
N ILE A 86 -41.54 -8.93 -6.08
CA ILE A 86 -41.16 -7.80 -6.94
C ILE A 86 -40.03 -8.26 -7.87
N LYS A 87 -40.28 -8.24 -9.18
CA LYS A 87 -39.30 -8.64 -10.20
C LYS A 87 -38.22 -7.59 -10.46
N GLU A 88 -38.55 -6.32 -10.35
CA GLU A 88 -37.62 -5.20 -10.56
C GLU A 88 -37.65 -4.28 -9.34
N PHE A 89 -36.58 -4.31 -8.54
CA PHE A 89 -36.45 -3.49 -7.34
C PHE A 89 -35.68 -2.21 -7.65
N ASN A 90 -36.33 -1.05 -7.47
CA ASN A 90 -35.77 0.27 -7.76
C ASN A 90 -35.05 0.92 -6.55
N GLY A 91 -34.72 0.12 -5.53
CA GLY A 91 -34.11 0.59 -4.29
C GLY A 91 -35.10 1.01 -3.20
N VAL A 92 -36.39 1.22 -3.52
CA VAL A 92 -37.39 1.64 -2.52
C VAL A 92 -37.98 0.42 -1.82
N LEU A 93 -37.62 0.23 -0.55
CA LEU A 93 -38.09 -0.87 0.27
C LEU A 93 -39.47 -0.57 0.87
N ILE A 94 -39.65 0.65 1.40
CA ILE A 94 -40.92 1.16 1.94
C ILE A 94 -41.17 2.56 1.38
N ASN A 95 -42.42 2.88 1.02
CA ASN A 95 -42.79 4.15 0.38
C ASN A 95 -44.03 4.83 0.98
N ASN A 96 -43.93 5.37 2.18
CA ASN A 96 -45.03 6.03 2.90
C ASN A 96 -46.31 5.18 3.06
N GLU A 97 -46.16 3.86 3.01
CA GLU A 97 -47.24 2.90 3.18
C GLU A 97 -47.35 2.52 4.66
N ASN A 98 -48.58 2.45 5.18
CA ASN A 98 -48.83 2.01 6.55
C ASN A 98 -49.06 0.50 6.60
N ASN A 99 -48.71 -0.13 7.72
CA ASN A 99 -48.86 -1.58 7.97
C ASN A 99 -48.29 -2.46 6.84
N SER A 100 -47.13 -2.06 6.31
CA SER A 100 -46.46 -2.77 5.21
C SER A 100 -45.09 -3.28 5.64
N SER A 101 -44.63 -4.34 5.00
CA SER A 101 -43.25 -4.81 5.16
C SER A 101 -42.67 -5.23 3.83
N ALA A 102 -41.38 -5.03 3.63
CA ALA A 102 -40.68 -5.54 2.47
C ALA A 102 -39.31 -6.03 2.88
N TYR A 103 -38.88 -7.15 2.31
CA TYR A 103 -37.54 -7.65 2.53
C TYR A 103 -36.85 -8.05 1.23
N LEU A 104 -35.54 -7.82 1.24
CA LEU A 104 -34.54 -8.30 0.32
C LEU A 104 -33.94 -9.55 0.96
N TYR A 105 -34.02 -10.70 0.31
CA TYR A 105 -33.40 -11.94 0.78
C TYR A 105 -32.35 -12.43 -0.21
N SER A 106 -31.11 -12.62 0.24
CA SER A 106 -30.00 -13.02 -0.61
C SER A 106 -30.27 -14.38 -1.24
N LYS A 107 -30.08 -14.50 -2.55
CA LYS A 107 -30.10 -15.81 -3.23
C LYS A 107 -28.80 -16.60 -3.00
N LYS A 108 -27.75 -15.95 -2.48
CA LYS A 108 -26.43 -16.54 -2.22
C LYS A 108 -26.19 -16.67 -0.71
N LYS A 109 -25.80 -17.87 -0.28
CA LYS A 109 -25.34 -18.12 1.10
C LYS A 109 -23.92 -17.59 1.23
N LEU A 110 -23.64 -16.86 2.31
CA LEU A 110 -22.29 -16.39 2.66
C LEU A 110 -21.70 -17.28 3.75
N ASP A 111 -20.38 -17.45 3.70
CA ASP A 111 -19.59 -18.05 4.76
C ASP A 111 -18.57 -17.03 5.27
N ALA A 112 -18.26 -17.07 6.56
CA ALA A 112 -17.22 -16.21 7.11
C ALA A 112 -15.83 -16.73 6.68
N PRO A 113 -14.87 -15.86 6.33
CA PRO A 113 -14.96 -14.40 6.40
C PRO A 113 -15.68 -13.73 5.21
N PHE A 114 -16.44 -12.69 5.53
CA PHE A 114 -17.07 -11.82 4.54
C PHE A 114 -17.12 -10.38 5.02
N TYR A 115 -17.27 -9.46 4.08
CA TYR A 115 -17.61 -8.06 4.30
C TYR A 115 -18.88 -7.70 3.55
N VAL A 116 -19.77 -6.96 4.18
CA VAL A 116 -21.04 -6.48 3.64
C VAL A 116 -21.14 -4.98 3.88
N GLU A 117 -21.47 -4.23 2.84
CA GLU A 117 -21.78 -2.81 2.91
C GLU A 117 -23.20 -2.58 2.41
N VAL A 118 -24.01 -1.93 3.23
CA VAL A 118 -25.40 -1.56 2.92
C VAL A 118 -25.53 -0.05 3.02
N ASN A 119 -25.79 0.61 1.89
CA ASN A 119 -26.15 2.02 1.87
C ASN A 119 -27.67 2.13 1.87
N TYR A 120 -28.21 2.77 2.90
CA TYR A 120 -29.64 2.95 3.07
C TYR A 120 -29.99 4.41 3.38
N CYS A 121 -31.21 4.82 3.04
CA CYS A 121 -31.79 6.09 3.46
C CYS A 121 -33.12 5.85 4.17
N TYR A 122 -33.33 6.52 5.30
CA TYR A 122 -34.54 6.42 6.10
C TYR A 122 -35.15 7.81 6.33
N GLU A 123 -36.41 7.99 5.99
CA GLU A 123 -37.18 9.20 6.28
C GLU A 123 -38.48 8.85 6.99
N GLY A 124 -38.84 9.57 8.05
CA GLY A 124 -40.08 9.37 8.79
C GLY A 124 -39.88 9.04 10.26
N LYS A 125 -40.93 8.50 10.89
CA LYS A 125 -40.98 8.19 12.33
C LYS A 125 -41.55 6.78 12.62
N ALA A 126 -41.63 5.95 11.58
CA ALA A 126 -42.25 4.64 11.66
C ALA A 126 -41.28 3.59 12.23
N ASP A 127 -41.67 2.33 12.09
CA ASP A 127 -40.88 1.18 12.51
C ASP A 127 -39.61 1.00 11.64
N ASN A 128 -39.04 -0.19 11.75
CA ASN A 128 -37.61 -0.43 11.80
C ASN A 128 -36.99 -0.78 10.44
N PHE A 129 -35.66 -0.69 10.37
CA PHE A 129 -34.82 -1.24 9.31
C PHE A 129 -33.84 -2.26 9.90
N LEU A 130 -33.83 -3.50 9.42
CA LEU A 130 -32.95 -4.58 9.87
C LEU A 130 -32.09 -5.09 8.73
N ILE A 131 -30.86 -5.46 9.05
CA ILE A 131 -29.99 -6.33 8.24
C ILE A 131 -29.76 -7.60 9.06
N GLY A 132 -30.24 -8.72 8.55
CA GLY A 132 -30.02 -10.02 9.17
C GLY A 132 -28.94 -10.83 8.46
N LEU A 133 -28.25 -11.66 9.24
CA LEU A 133 -27.07 -12.42 8.87
C LEU A 133 -27.20 -13.87 9.34
N PHE A 134 -26.56 -14.78 8.61
CA PHE A 134 -26.42 -16.18 8.99
C PHE A 134 -27.76 -16.92 9.20
N THR A 135 -28.79 -16.58 8.41
CA THR A 135 -30.08 -17.30 8.41
C THR A 135 -30.10 -18.43 7.37
N ASN A 136 -30.97 -19.43 7.57
CA ASN A 136 -31.35 -20.39 6.51
C ASN A 136 -32.81 -20.22 6.06
N GLU A 137 -33.53 -19.27 6.65
CA GLU A 137 -34.95 -19.02 6.43
C GLU A 137 -35.19 -17.55 6.07
N GLU A 138 -36.22 -17.30 5.24
CA GLU A 138 -36.76 -15.96 5.01
C GLU A 138 -37.34 -15.38 6.32
N PRO A 139 -37.43 -14.04 6.46
CA PRO A 139 -38.07 -13.40 7.61
C PRO A 139 -39.48 -13.96 7.86
N ASN A 140 -39.69 -14.55 9.04
CA ASN A 140 -40.90 -15.31 9.38
C ASN A 140 -41.38 -15.11 10.83
N SER A 141 -40.76 -14.21 11.56
CA SER A 141 -41.10 -13.91 12.95
C SER A 141 -41.04 -12.42 13.25
N SER A 142 -41.65 -12.01 14.36
CA SER A 142 -41.38 -10.73 15.00
C SER A 142 -40.20 -10.88 15.96
N ALA A 143 -39.42 -9.80 16.14
CA ALA A 143 -38.41 -9.74 17.19
C ALA A 143 -38.93 -8.88 18.35
N LEU A 144 -38.72 -9.35 19.57
CA LEU A 144 -39.07 -8.63 20.80
C LEU A 144 -37.81 -8.09 21.44
N CYS A 145 -37.70 -6.76 21.55
CA CYS A 145 -36.59 -6.11 22.20
C CYS A 145 -37.03 -5.45 23.50
N ASN A 146 -36.49 -5.91 24.64
CA ASN A 146 -36.86 -5.41 25.97
C ASN A 146 -38.38 -5.36 26.20
N GLY A 147 -39.10 -6.39 25.74
CA GLY A 147 -40.56 -6.51 25.88
C GLY A 147 -41.39 -5.68 24.89
N LYS A 148 -40.76 -5.00 23.92
CA LYS A 148 -41.44 -4.26 22.86
C LYS A 148 -41.17 -4.88 21.48
N LEU A 149 -42.17 -4.85 20.59
CA LEU A 149 -42.09 -5.44 19.26
C LEU A 149 -41.23 -4.54 18.33
N LEU A 150 -40.34 -5.15 17.54
CA LEU A 150 -39.45 -4.45 16.58
C LEU A 150 -40.10 -4.28 15.18
N GLY A 151 -41.42 -4.17 15.09
CA GLY A 151 -42.11 -3.91 13.82
C GLY A 151 -43.58 -4.29 13.83
N GLY A 152 -44.34 -3.74 12.89
CA GLY A 152 -45.79 -3.90 12.78
C GLY A 152 -46.28 -5.20 12.12
N CYS A 153 -45.41 -6.01 11.50
CA CYS A 153 -45.78 -7.29 10.86
C CYS A 153 -44.98 -8.48 11.41
N GLU A 154 -45.56 -9.69 11.38
CA GLU A 154 -44.92 -10.95 11.82
C GLU A 154 -43.77 -11.44 10.93
N ARG A 155 -43.33 -10.66 9.92
CA ARG A 155 -42.34 -11.04 8.90
C ARG A 155 -41.10 -10.13 8.92
N TYR A 156 -40.63 -9.79 10.11
CA TYR A 156 -39.56 -8.80 10.30
C TYR A 156 -38.20 -9.40 10.67
N TYR A 157 -38.17 -10.62 11.21
CA TYR A 157 -36.96 -11.26 11.69
C TYR A 157 -36.97 -12.74 11.30
N ALA A 158 -35.82 -13.27 10.91
CA ALA A 158 -35.64 -14.70 10.71
C ALA A 158 -35.10 -15.33 12.00
N LYS A 159 -35.87 -16.22 12.61
CA LYS A 159 -35.50 -16.83 13.90
C LYS A 159 -34.17 -17.58 13.77
N GLY A 160 -33.26 -17.41 14.73
CA GLY A 160 -31.94 -18.03 14.70
C GLY A 160 -30.89 -17.28 13.88
N SER A 161 -31.22 -16.07 13.40
CA SER A 161 -30.28 -15.18 12.70
C SER A 161 -29.69 -14.12 13.64
N TYR A 162 -28.52 -13.61 13.28
CA TYR A 162 -28.05 -12.36 13.88
C TYR A 162 -28.68 -11.20 13.11
N ALA A 163 -29.02 -10.11 13.78
CA ALA A 163 -29.56 -8.95 13.10
C ALA A 163 -29.04 -7.64 13.69
N ILE A 164 -28.81 -6.65 12.83
CA ILE A 164 -28.41 -5.30 13.18
C ILE A 164 -29.35 -4.33 12.50
N GLY A 165 -29.84 -3.33 13.22
CA GLY A 165 -30.81 -2.40 12.65
C GLY A 165 -31.00 -1.14 13.44
N PHE A 166 -32.02 -0.40 13.04
CA PHE A 166 -32.39 0.90 13.55
C PHE A 166 -33.91 0.99 13.77
N ASP A 167 -34.33 1.68 14.83
CA ASP A 167 -35.73 1.94 15.15
C ASP A 167 -35.92 3.35 15.75
N PRO A 168 -36.47 4.32 14.99
CA PRO A 168 -36.62 5.69 15.44
C PRO A 168 -37.72 5.88 16.49
N VAL A 169 -38.62 4.91 16.67
CA VAL A 169 -39.66 4.96 17.72
C VAL A 169 -39.01 4.84 19.11
N TYR A 170 -37.91 4.09 19.20
CA TYR A 170 -37.17 3.89 20.45
C TYR A 170 -36.14 4.99 20.63
N SER A 171 -35.31 5.19 19.61
CA SER A 171 -34.22 6.16 19.63
C SER A 171 -33.74 6.42 18.21
N THR A 172 -33.66 7.69 17.80
CA THR A 172 -32.99 8.05 16.53
C THR A 172 -31.47 7.89 16.60
N LYS A 173 -30.92 7.56 17.78
CA LYS A 173 -29.49 7.54 18.08
C LYS A 173 -29.03 6.21 18.67
N SER A 174 -29.71 5.12 18.36
CA SER A 174 -29.32 3.79 18.83
C SER A 174 -29.41 2.75 17.73
N LEU A 175 -28.43 1.86 17.69
CA LEU A 175 -28.48 0.64 16.90
C LEU A 175 -28.99 -0.50 17.76
N ILE A 176 -29.83 -1.34 17.17
CA ILE A 176 -30.38 -2.53 17.80
C ILE A 176 -29.66 -3.73 17.20
N PHE A 177 -29.05 -4.54 18.06
CA PHE A 177 -28.50 -5.83 17.72
C PHE A 177 -29.40 -6.93 18.28
N VAL A 178 -29.74 -7.93 17.48
CA VAL A 178 -30.54 -9.09 17.86
C VAL A 178 -29.68 -10.34 17.69
N ASP A 179 -29.57 -11.13 18.77
CA ASP A 179 -28.85 -12.41 18.81
C ASP A 179 -29.74 -13.54 18.26
N LYS A 180 -29.17 -14.71 17.98
CA LYS A 180 -29.86 -15.88 17.42
C LYS A 180 -30.99 -16.40 18.29
N ASP A 181 -30.91 -16.19 19.60
CA ASP A 181 -31.96 -16.56 20.55
C ASP A 181 -33.12 -15.54 20.60
N GLY A 182 -32.99 -14.43 19.87
CA GLY A 182 -33.95 -13.33 19.84
C GLY A 182 -33.71 -12.25 20.89
N SER A 183 -32.71 -12.41 21.77
CA SER A 183 -32.32 -11.36 22.72
C SER A 183 -31.79 -10.15 21.98
N CYS A 184 -32.13 -8.94 22.44
CA CYS A 184 -31.66 -7.71 21.82
C CYS A 184 -30.74 -6.90 22.73
N TYR A 185 -29.91 -6.07 22.11
CA TYR A 185 -28.98 -5.16 22.77
C TYR A 185 -29.01 -3.83 22.04
N GLU A 186 -29.04 -2.73 22.80
CA GLU A 186 -29.07 -1.38 22.27
C GLU A 186 -27.68 -0.73 22.42
N TYR A 187 -27.18 -0.17 21.32
CA TYR A 187 -25.89 0.52 21.27
C TYR A 187 -26.12 1.98 20.90
N HIS A 188 -25.89 2.89 21.84
CA HIS A 188 -26.03 4.33 21.58
C HIS A 188 -24.94 4.80 20.62
N VAL A 189 -25.35 5.48 19.55
CA VAL A 189 -24.48 6.11 18.56
C VAL A 189 -24.55 7.64 18.69
N ASN A 190 -23.43 8.33 18.54
CA ASN A 190 -23.39 9.79 18.68
C ASN A 190 -23.84 10.54 17.41
N LYS A 191 -24.84 10.01 16.69
CA LYS A 191 -25.39 10.56 15.44
C LYS A 191 -26.86 10.16 15.29
N ASP A 192 -27.65 10.98 14.59
CA ASP A 192 -28.98 10.59 14.15
C ASP A 192 -28.87 9.61 12.96
N LEU A 193 -29.51 8.46 13.08
CA LEU A 193 -29.51 7.36 12.09
C LEU A 193 -30.66 7.50 11.07
N THR A 194 -31.49 8.54 11.17
CA THR A 194 -32.35 8.96 10.06
C THR A 194 -31.51 9.61 8.95
N GLY A 195 -32.07 9.74 7.74
CA GLY A 195 -31.33 10.14 6.55
C GLY A 195 -30.55 9.00 5.92
N CYS A 196 -29.52 9.32 5.13
CA CYS A 196 -28.71 8.33 4.42
C CYS A 196 -27.46 7.95 5.20
N ASN A 197 -27.26 6.65 5.41
CA ASN A 197 -26.16 6.09 6.19
C ASN A 197 -25.62 4.81 5.53
N VAL A 198 -24.40 4.43 5.88
CA VAL A 198 -23.75 3.20 5.40
C VAL A 198 -23.46 2.27 6.58
N ILE A 199 -24.06 1.08 6.58
CA ILE A 199 -23.75 0.02 7.55
C ILE A 199 -22.75 -0.94 6.90
N ARG A 200 -21.66 -1.18 7.63
CA ARG A 200 -20.59 -2.11 7.26
C ARG A 200 -20.52 -3.20 8.30
N ILE A 201 -20.53 -4.43 7.82
CA ILE A 201 -20.51 -5.62 8.65
C ILE A 201 -19.43 -6.49 8.09
N TYR A 202 -18.44 -6.85 8.89
CA TYR A 202 -17.55 -7.93 8.53
C TYR A 202 -17.53 -9.01 9.59
N ALA A 203 -17.55 -10.25 9.13
CA ALA A 203 -17.43 -11.42 9.96
C ALA A 203 -16.02 -11.97 9.78
N HIS A 204 -15.30 -12.18 10.88
CA HIS A 204 -13.99 -12.81 10.84
C HIS A 204 -13.83 -13.72 12.06
N SER A 205 -13.36 -14.95 11.82
CA SER A 205 -13.32 -16.00 12.84
C SER A 205 -14.71 -16.23 13.48
N ASN A 206 -14.89 -15.85 14.76
CA ASN A 206 -16.15 -15.94 15.50
C ASN A 206 -16.60 -14.56 16.02
N MET A 207 -16.23 -13.49 15.32
CA MET A 207 -16.57 -12.13 15.71
C MET A 207 -17.28 -11.41 14.56
N LEU A 208 -18.28 -10.61 14.91
CA LEU A 208 -18.91 -9.62 14.05
C LEU A 208 -18.40 -8.23 14.43
N PHE A 209 -17.96 -7.50 13.41
CA PHE A 209 -17.54 -6.13 13.53
C PHE A 209 -18.49 -5.28 12.72
N ILE A 210 -19.05 -4.26 13.37
CA ILE A 210 -20.14 -3.48 12.82
C ILE A 210 -19.76 -2.02 12.93
N ARG A 211 -19.85 -1.32 11.79
CA ARG A 211 -19.62 0.11 11.70
C ARG A 211 -20.78 0.76 10.97
N VAL A 212 -21.24 1.89 11.48
CA VAL A 212 -22.24 2.73 10.81
C VAL A 212 -21.62 4.10 10.60
N ASP A 213 -21.39 4.45 9.34
CA ASP A 213 -20.59 5.60 8.91
C ASP A 213 -19.23 5.65 9.65
N GLU A 214 -19.03 6.65 10.51
CA GLU A 214 -17.81 6.84 11.29
C GLU A 214 -17.84 6.07 12.63
N PHE A 215 -19.00 5.61 13.11
CA PHE A 215 -19.17 4.98 14.42
C PHE A 215 -18.99 3.46 14.38
N GLU A 216 -18.15 2.93 15.28
CA GLU A 216 -17.84 1.50 15.36
C GLU A 216 -18.35 0.91 16.68
N LEU A 217 -19.01 -0.24 16.59
CA LEU A 217 -19.50 -0.97 17.76
C LEU A 217 -18.37 -1.81 18.37
N PRO A 218 -18.44 -2.13 19.67
CA PRO A 218 -17.59 -3.17 20.24
C PRO A 218 -17.71 -4.48 19.44
N PRO A 219 -16.61 -5.21 19.19
CA PRO A 219 -16.66 -6.50 18.50
C PRO A 219 -17.62 -7.47 19.19
N ILE A 220 -18.52 -8.09 18.42
CA ILE A 220 -19.60 -8.93 18.94
C ILE A 220 -19.25 -10.41 18.71
N PRO A 221 -19.17 -11.25 19.75
CA PRO A 221 -18.93 -12.68 19.59
C PRO A 221 -20.15 -13.39 18.98
N VAL A 222 -19.94 -14.17 17.94
CA VAL A 222 -20.96 -15.01 17.30
C VAL A 222 -20.72 -16.49 17.61
N LYS A 223 -21.80 -17.20 17.94
CA LYS A 223 -21.79 -18.62 18.33
C LYS A 223 -22.29 -19.52 17.18
N GLY A 224 -21.64 -20.67 17.04
CA GLY A 224 -22.00 -21.70 16.07
C GLY A 224 -21.49 -21.38 14.67
N LYS A 225 -22.02 -22.06 13.65
CA LYS A 225 -21.61 -21.81 12.27
C LYS A 225 -21.98 -20.40 11.81
N SER A 226 -20.99 -19.71 11.25
CA SER A 226 -21.09 -18.41 10.60
C SER A 226 -21.31 -18.58 9.09
N GLU A 227 -22.30 -19.40 8.72
CA GLU A 227 -22.75 -19.55 7.34
C GLU A 227 -24.25 -19.28 7.25
N GLY A 228 -24.70 -18.61 6.19
CA GLY A 228 -26.12 -18.38 5.95
C GLY A 228 -26.39 -17.25 4.98
N PHE A 229 -27.66 -17.01 4.71
CA PHE A 229 -28.13 -15.93 3.86
C PHE A 229 -28.14 -14.61 4.63
N ILE A 230 -28.09 -13.52 3.86
CA ILE A 230 -28.33 -12.16 4.33
C ILE A 230 -29.71 -11.73 3.92
N TYR A 231 -30.38 -10.97 4.77
CA TYR A 231 -31.59 -10.27 4.41
C TYR A 231 -31.57 -8.83 4.89
N ILE A 232 -32.32 -7.97 4.20
CA ILE A 232 -32.56 -6.59 4.61
C ILE A 232 -34.07 -6.42 4.62
N VAL A 233 -34.62 -5.92 5.72
CA VAL A 233 -36.07 -5.80 5.88
C VAL A 233 -36.42 -4.44 6.42
N GLY A 234 -37.38 -3.83 5.75
CA GLY A 234 -38.02 -2.59 6.18
C GLY A 234 -39.44 -2.89 6.60
N ASN A 235 -39.87 -2.24 7.67
CA ASN A 235 -41.25 -2.33 8.14
C ASN A 235 -41.79 -0.93 8.44
N SER A 236 -43.08 -0.75 8.17
CA SER A 236 -43.80 0.48 8.46
C SER A 236 -45.08 0.14 9.20
N GLY A 237 -45.18 0.60 10.45
CA GLY A 237 -46.38 0.48 11.28
C GLY A 237 -47.46 1.50 10.93
N ALA A 238 -48.10 2.08 11.95
CA ALA A 238 -49.17 3.07 11.78
C ALA A 238 -48.69 4.46 11.29
N LEU A 239 -47.38 4.70 11.33
CA LEU A 239 -46.74 5.91 10.84
C LEU A 239 -46.09 5.61 9.49
N ALA A 240 -46.12 6.59 8.57
CA ALA A 240 -45.48 6.45 7.28
C ALA A 240 -43.95 6.67 7.39
N SER A 241 -43.18 5.81 6.72
CA SER A 241 -41.74 6.01 6.46
C SER A 241 -41.41 5.79 5.00
N ILE A 242 -40.30 6.36 4.55
CA ILE A 242 -39.65 6.02 3.29
C ILE A 242 -38.34 5.35 3.65
N GLN A 243 -38.14 4.13 3.15
CA GLN A 243 -36.91 3.38 3.36
C GLN A 243 -36.37 2.99 1.99
N ARG A 244 -35.12 3.35 1.74
CA ARG A 244 -34.41 3.04 0.50
C ARG A 244 -33.13 2.29 0.80
N VAL A 245 -32.85 1.26 0.01
CA VAL A 245 -31.56 0.59 -0.06
C VAL A 245 -30.95 0.95 -1.41
N ASN A 246 -29.95 1.83 -1.40
CA ASN A 246 -29.35 2.33 -2.64
C ASN A 246 -28.44 1.27 -3.28
N TYR A 247 -27.67 0.55 -2.46
CA TYR A 247 -26.89 -0.60 -2.90
C TYR A 247 -26.55 -1.53 -1.74
N VAL A 248 -26.27 -2.78 -2.09
CA VAL A 248 -25.68 -3.78 -1.21
C VAL A 248 -24.48 -4.38 -1.91
N ARG A 249 -23.36 -4.41 -1.21
CA ARG A 249 -22.05 -4.80 -1.71
C ARG A 249 -21.48 -5.87 -0.80
N VAL A 250 -20.99 -6.96 -1.39
CA VAL A 250 -20.41 -8.05 -0.62
C VAL A 250 -19.05 -8.45 -1.15
N TYR A 251 -18.13 -8.69 -0.23
CA TYR A 251 -16.86 -9.35 -0.49
C TYR A 251 -16.83 -10.67 0.27
N GLU A 252 -16.49 -11.74 -0.42
CA GLU A 252 -16.23 -13.06 0.15
C GLU A 252 -14.73 -13.35 0.03
N GLY A 253 -14.12 -13.73 1.14
CA GLY A 253 -12.68 -13.98 1.22
C GLY A 253 -12.08 -13.46 2.51
N GLU A 254 -10.81 -13.76 2.72
CA GLU A 254 -10.06 -13.32 3.89
C GLU A 254 -10.03 -11.78 3.98
N ILE A 255 -10.15 -11.26 5.20
CA ILE A 255 -10.17 -9.83 5.49
C ILE A 255 -9.09 -9.53 6.51
N HIS A 256 -8.24 -8.57 6.18
CA HIS A 256 -7.08 -8.23 6.98
C HIS A 256 -7.13 -6.75 7.35
N GLU A 257 -7.37 -6.47 8.63
CA GLU A 257 -7.23 -5.11 9.15
C GLU A 257 -5.76 -4.74 9.33
N VAL A 258 -5.33 -3.68 8.66
CA VAL A 258 -3.94 -3.23 8.67
C VAL A 258 -3.80 -2.03 9.60
N LYS A 259 -3.04 -2.20 10.69
CA LYS A 259 -2.81 -1.17 11.71
C LYS A 259 -1.65 -0.22 11.42
N GLY A 260 -0.73 -0.60 10.54
CA GLY A 260 0.50 0.13 10.28
C GLY A 260 0.72 0.37 8.80
N ILE A 261 0.98 1.62 8.43
CA ILE A 261 1.33 2.01 7.07
C ILE A 261 2.74 2.58 7.11
N GLU A 262 3.61 1.99 6.30
CA GLU A 262 5.02 2.36 6.22
C GLU A 262 5.21 3.44 5.17
N LYS A 263 6.04 4.42 5.47
CA LYS A 263 6.46 5.42 4.49
C LYS A 263 7.58 4.84 3.62
N VAL A 264 7.53 5.10 2.33
CA VAL A 264 8.47 4.52 1.34
C VAL A 264 9.67 5.44 1.07
N GLY A 265 9.54 6.74 1.30
CA GLY A 265 10.59 7.71 1.01
C GLY A 265 10.36 9.07 1.67
N TYR A 266 10.93 10.14 1.11
CA TYR A 266 10.84 11.51 1.61
C TYR A 266 10.34 12.47 0.52
N ASN A 267 9.47 13.42 0.85
CA ASN A 267 9.14 14.48 -0.10
C ASN A 267 10.09 15.67 0.03
N GLU A 268 10.57 15.94 1.24
CA GLU A 268 11.50 17.02 1.55
C GLU A 268 12.65 16.50 2.39
N VAL A 269 13.88 16.89 2.06
CA VAL A 269 15.07 16.62 2.86
C VAL A 269 15.88 17.89 3.09
N GLU A 270 16.26 18.09 4.34
CA GLU A 270 17.11 19.17 4.81
C GLU A 270 18.37 18.59 5.45
N ILE A 271 19.53 19.10 5.03
CA ILE A 271 20.85 18.64 5.44
C ILE A 271 21.56 19.81 6.12
N ARG A 272 22.10 19.57 7.33
CA ARG A 272 22.87 20.54 8.12
C ARG A 272 24.19 19.95 8.58
N ASN A 273 25.28 20.67 8.35
CA ASN A 273 26.64 20.34 8.80
C ASN A 273 27.10 18.91 8.49
N PHE A 274 26.78 18.38 7.30
CA PHE A 274 27.10 17.02 6.90
C PHE A 274 27.99 17.00 5.66
N ARG A 275 29.19 16.40 5.79
CA ARG A 275 30.17 16.18 4.71
C ARG A 275 30.36 17.36 3.74
N GLY A 276 30.57 18.55 4.30
CA GLY A 276 30.82 19.79 3.54
C GLY A 276 29.58 20.63 3.23
N ILE A 277 28.37 20.12 3.49
CA ILE A 277 27.12 20.89 3.42
C ILE A 277 26.85 21.47 4.80
N GLU A 278 26.95 22.79 4.96
CA GLU A 278 26.51 23.52 6.15
C GLU A 278 24.99 23.60 6.20
N TYR A 279 24.36 23.93 5.07
CA TYR A 279 22.90 23.94 4.92
C TYR A 279 22.49 23.60 3.49
N GLY A 280 21.40 22.85 3.34
CA GLY A 280 20.81 22.49 2.07
C GLY A 280 19.41 21.93 2.22
N LYS A 281 18.53 22.24 1.28
CA LYS A 281 17.16 21.72 1.27
C LYS A 281 16.77 21.32 -0.15
N LEU A 282 16.18 20.15 -0.30
CA LEU A 282 15.76 19.59 -1.57
C LEU A 282 14.38 18.93 -1.46
N TYR A 283 13.64 18.97 -2.57
CA TYR A 283 12.32 18.35 -2.71
C TYR A 283 12.41 17.20 -3.70
N LEU A 284 11.92 16.03 -3.30
CA LEU A 284 11.99 14.78 -4.02
C LEU A 284 10.59 14.32 -4.47
N ASP A 285 10.52 13.69 -5.63
CA ASP A 285 9.36 12.95 -6.13
C ASP A 285 9.60 11.44 -6.00
N ARG A 286 8.77 10.59 -6.62
CA ARG A 286 9.03 9.13 -6.68
C ARG A 286 10.37 8.85 -7.36
N ILE A 287 10.62 9.42 -8.53
CA ILE A 287 11.85 9.19 -9.30
C ILE A 287 12.62 10.50 -9.37
N ASN A 288 13.91 10.47 -9.04
CA ASN A 288 14.76 11.65 -8.96
C ASN A 288 16.13 11.34 -9.55
N VAL A 289 16.63 12.23 -10.40
CA VAL A 289 18.00 12.23 -10.88
C VAL A 289 18.70 13.52 -10.46
N ILE A 290 19.82 13.35 -9.76
CA ILE A 290 20.67 14.43 -9.26
C ILE A 290 21.87 14.60 -10.20
N ILE A 291 22.02 15.80 -10.75
CA ILE A 291 23.14 16.20 -11.61
C ILE A 291 23.93 17.34 -10.97
N GLY A 292 25.20 17.47 -11.34
CA GLY A 292 26.08 18.51 -10.79
C GLY A 292 27.54 18.23 -11.09
N ALA A 293 28.40 19.23 -10.88
CA ALA A 293 29.84 19.06 -11.05
C ALA A 293 30.43 18.03 -10.07
N ASN A 294 31.71 17.69 -10.25
CA ASN A 294 32.45 16.95 -9.23
C ASN A 294 32.46 17.76 -7.93
N ASN A 295 32.29 17.09 -6.79
CA ASN A 295 32.23 17.71 -5.46
C ASN A 295 31.02 18.63 -5.20
N ALA A 296 30.00 18.62 -6.06
CA ALA A 296 28.76 19.38 -5.88
C ALA A 296 27.83 18.87 -4.76
N GLY A 297 28.23 17.81 -4.04
CA GLY A 297 27.43 17.22 -2.94
C GLY A 297 26.51 16.06 -3.34
N LYS A 298 26.56 15.56 -4.58
CA LYS A 298 25.68 14.45 -5.06
C LYS A 298 25.73 13.19 -4.19
N THR A 299 26.91 12.59 -4.03
CA THR A 299 27.11 11.42 -3.16
C THR A 299 26.80 11.75 -1.70
N THR A 300 27.10 12.98 -1.24
CA THR A 300 26.75 13.43 0.11
C THR A 300 25.23 13.41 0.35
N ILE A 301 24.42 13.78 -0.64
CA ILE A 301 22.96 13.72 -0.56
C ILE A 301 22.49 12.26 -0.43
N LEU A 302 23.05 11.34 -1.22
CA LEU A 302 22.69 9.91 -1.11
C LEU A 302 23.10 9.33 0.25
N ASP A 303 24.32 9.59 0.73
CA ASP A 303 24.77 9.18 2.07
C ASP A 303 23.84 9.72 3.16
N ALA A 304 23.40 10.97 3.01
CA ALA A 304 22.48 11.62 3.95
C ALA A 304 21.12 10.93 3.98
N LEU A 305 20.52 10.67 2.81
CA LEU A 305 19.27 9.91 2.68
C LEU A 305 19.40 8.51 3.28
N TYR A 306 20.53 7.85 3.05
CA TYR A 306 20.77 6.50 3.57
C TYR A 306 20.79 6.44 5.10
N LEU A 307 21.47 7.40 5.75
CA LEU A 307 21.52 7.50 7.21
C LEU A 307 20.21 8.02 7.81
N LEU A 308 19.46 8.83 7.06
CA LEU A 308 18.15 9.33 7.44
C LEU A 308 17.12 8.19 7.51
N SER A 309 17.13 7.31 6.51
CA SER A 309 16.31 6.11 6.44
C SER A 309 16.44 5.20 7.65
N ASP A 310 17.64 4.68 7.88
CA ASP A 310 17.95 3.89 9.06
C ASP A 310 19.48 3.67 9.14
N PRO A 311 20.17 4.21 10.15
CA PRO A 311 21.61 4.05 10.32
C PRO A 311 22.01 2.67 10.89
N TYR A 312 21.04 1.90 11.39
CA TYR A 312 21.25 0.59 11.98
C TYR A 312 20.77 -0.56 11.08
N GLN A 313 20.08 -0.26 9.96
CA GLN A 313 19.64 -1.28 9.00
C GLN A 313 20.80 -2.18 8.62
N LYS A 314 20.51 -3.47 8.42
CA LYS A 314 21.49 -4.50 8.02
C LYS A 314 21.54 -4.60 6.49
N PRO A 315 22.46 -3.92 5.82
CA PRO A 315 22.51 -3.90 4.36
C PRO A 315 23.09 -5.21 3.83
N PRO A 316 22.81 -5.61 2.57
CA PRO A 316 23.33 -6.85 1.99
C PRO A 316 24.86 -6.97 2.10
N GLY A 317 25.34 -7.93 2.89
CA GLY A 317 26.78 -8.19 3.08
C GLY A 317 27.49 -7.25 4.05
N PHE A 318 26.75 -6.50 4.86
CA PHE A 318 27.25 -5.55 5.88
C PHE A 318 26.47 -5.68 7.19
N LYS A 319 27.10 -5.32 8.31
CA LYS A 319 26.48 -5.38 9.65
C LYS A 319 25.52 -4.23 9.92
N ASN A 320 25.80 -3.05 9.37
CA ASN A 320 24.97 -1.85 9.51
C ASN A 320 25.31 -0.83 8.40
N SER A 321 24.52 0.25 8.31
CA SER A 321 24.72 1.35 7.34
C SER A 321 26.11 1.96 7.41
N LEU A 322 26.68 2.09 8.60
CA LEU A 322 27.99 2.69 8.81
C LEU A 322 29.13 1.86 8.21
N GLU A 323 29.04 0.54 8.29
CA GLU A 323 30.00 -0.36 7.65
C GLU A 323 29.93 -0.27 6.12
N LEU A 324 28.71 -0.24 5.55
CA LEU A 324 28.51 -0.04 4.11
C LEU A 324 29.12 1.28 3.63
N LEU A 325 28.82 2.39 4.31
CA LEU A 325 29.38 3.69 3.95
C LEU A 325 30.90 3.72 4.14
N SER A 326 31.43 3.14 5.21
CA SER A 326 32.89 3.02 5.41
C SER A 326 33.54 2.28 4.25
N TYR A 327 32.91 1.21 3.76
CA TYR A 327 33.38 0.45 2.60
C TYR A 327 33.34 1.28 1.30
N LEU A 328 32.23 1.99 1.02
CA LEU A 328 32.09 2.88 -0.15
C LEU A 328 33.18 3.95 -0.20
N HIS A 329 33.51 4.52 0.96
CA HIS A 329 34.49 5.60 1.11
C HIS A 329 35.92 5.10 1.41
N ASN A 330 36.15 3.79 1.32
CA ASN A 330 37.46 3.13 1.54
C ASN A 330 38.11 3.47 2.89
N VAL A 331 37.31 3.44 3.96
CA VAL A 331 37.72 3.77 5.33
C VAL A 331 37.93 2.48 6.12
N LYS A 332 39.20 2.16 6.41
CA LYS A 332 39.59 0.87 7.01
C LYS A 332 39.12 0.65 8.46
N LYS A 333 38.91 1.71 9.26
CA LYS A 333 38.43 1.62 10.65
C LYS A 333 37.72 2.90 11.11
N GLY A 334 36.42 2.80 11.38
CA GLY A 334 35.65 3.73 12.22
C GLY A 334 34.88 4.82 11.49
N ASN A 335 33.87 5.35 12.17
CA ASN A 335 32.87 6.29 11.64
C ASN A 335 33.37 7.74 11.54
N LYS A 336 34.68 7.95 11.75
CA LYS A 336 35.33 9.27 11.75
C LYS A 336 35.21 9.99 10.41
N PHE A 337 34.96 9.28 9.30
CA PHE A 337 34.76 9.90 8.00
C PHE A 337 33.46 10.71 7.91
N LEU A 338 32.43 10.34 8.69
CA LEU A 338 31.16 11.08 8.74
C LEU A 338 31.31 12.49 9.31
N TYR A 339 32.36 12.70 10.11
CA TYR A 339 32.68 13.98 10.76
C TYR A 339 33.80 14.76 10.07
N ARG A 340 34.38 14.23 8.99
CA ARG A 340 35.72 14.65 8.53
C ARG A 340 35.74 15.90 7.67
N PHE A 341 34.63 16.63 7.55
CA PHE A 341 34.54 17.82 6.70
C PHE A 341 33.79 18.93 7.42
N TYR A 342 34.58 19.79 8.09
CA TYR A 342 34.27 21.07 8.73
C TYR A 342 33.61 21.04 10.13
N ASN A 343 33.79 22.16 10.83
CA ASN A 343 33.94 22.39 12.27
C ASN A 343 33.08 21.53 13.22
N THR A 344 33.73 20.89 14.21
CA THR A 344 33.16 19.96 15.20
C THR A 344 32.27 20.62 16.26
N GLU A 345 31.95 21.91 16.13
CA GLU A 345 31.15 22.64 17.13
C GLU A 345 29.64 22.39 16.97
N VAL A 346 29.19 22.05 15.75
CA VAL A 346 27.76 21.83 15.47
C VAL A 346 27.53 20.40 14.98
N SER A 347 26.61 19.70 15.62
CA SER A 347 26.29 18.31 15.26
C SER A 347 25.68 18.20 13.86
N PRO A 348 26.07 17.22 13.02
CA PRO A 348 25.42 16.98 11.74
C PRO A 348 23.97 16.53 11.96
N ARG A 349 23.04 17.17 11.24
CA ARG A 349 21.61 16.85 11.30
C ARG A 349 21.02 16.68 9.92
N ILE A 350 20.18 15.67 9.80
CA ILE A 350 19.44 15.40 8.57
C ILE A 350 17.97 15.26 8.94
N LYS A 351 17.12 16.03 8.28
CA LYS A 351 15.67 16.00 8.47
C LYS A 351 14.99 15.61 7.16
N GLY A 352 14.05 14.68 7.22
CA GLY A 352 13.26 14.18 6.11
C GLY A 352 11.80 14.15 6.48
N ASP A 353 11.01 15.08 5.93
CA ASP A 353 9.64 15.36 6.37
C ASP A 353 9.56 15.53 7.91
N GLU A 354 8.94 14.58 8.63
CA GLU A 354 8.80 14.60 10.09
C GLU A 354 9.96 13.90 10.85
N ILE A 355 10.84 13.20 10.15
CA ILE A 355 11.92 12.41 10.75
C ILE A 355 13.18 13.28 10.81
N GLU A 356 13.80 13.42 11.98
CA GLU A 356 15.08 14.12 12.13
C GLU A 356 16.10 13.22 12.82
N VAL A 357 17.36 13.33 12.39
CA VAL A 357 18.44 12.44 12.77
C VAL A 357 19.65 13.28 13.10
N ASP A 358 20.08 13.19 14.35
CA ASP A 358 21.36 13.71 14.79
C ASP A 358 22.41 12.60 14.63
N ILE A 359 23.39 12.83 13.75
CA ILE A 359 24.40 11.82 13.41
C ILE A 359 25.30 11.52 14.60
N SER A 360 25.44 12.46 15.54
CA SER A 360 26.22 12.23 16.76
C SER A 360 25.56 11.27 17.73
N GLU A 361 24.24 11.16 17.70
CA GLU A 361 23.49 10.23 18.55
C GLU A 361 23.52 8.78 18.04
N ILE A 362 23.88 8.56 16.77
CA ILE A 362 23.97 7.21 16.18
C ILE A 362 25.00 6.34 16.93
N PHE A 363 25.99 6.96 17.58
CA PHE A 363 27.02 6.25 18.34
C PHE A 363 26.66 6.02 19.80
N SER A 364 25.61 6.66 20.31
CA SER A 364 25.27 6.66 21.74
C SER A 364 23.93 6.01 22.07
N LYS A 365 22.99 5.89 21.12
CA LYS A 365 21.65 5.30 21.34
C LYS A 365 21.51 3.88 20.78
N SER A 366 20.66 3.07 21.42
CA SER A 366 20.16 1.79 20.91
C SER A 366 18.92 1.97 20.02
N GLU A 367 18.63 0.94 19.21
CA GLU A 367 17.71 0.88 18.05
C GLU A 367 16.23 1.27 18.29
N GLU A 368 15.76 1.49 19.51
CA GLU A 368 14.32 1.48 19.80
C GLU A 368 13.54 2.72 19.31
N GLY A 369 12.52 2.47 18.47
CA GLY A 369 11.41 3.39 18.21
C GLY A 369 11.53 4.27 16.96
N ARG A 370 12.53 4.06 16.10
CA ARG A 370 12.69 4.87 14.87
C ARG A 370 11.85 4.33 13.71
N LYS A 371 11.22 5.22 12.93
CA LYS A 371 10.56 4.87 11.68
C LYS A 371 11.62 4.49 10.64
N GLU A 372 11.68 3.22 10.28
CA GLU A 372 12.66 2.68 9.31
C GLU A 372 12.11 2.74 7.88
N ILE A 373 12.91 3.26 6.96
CA ILE A 373 12.68 3.10 5.52
C ILE A 373 13.73 2.13 4.98
N LYS A 374 13.33 0.90 4.65
CA LYS A 374 14.26 -0.09 4.06
C LYS A 374 14.91 0.50 2.81
N THR A 375 16.23 0.64 2.79
CA THR A 375 16.93 1.35 1.70
C THR A 375 17.99 0.49 1.06
N LEU A 376 17.99 0.40 -0.27
CA LEU A 376 19.05 -0.25 -1.03
C LEU A 376 19.98 0.81 -1.63
N TYR A 377 21.27 0.76 -1.29
CA TYR A 377 22.28 1.67 -1.84
C TYR A 377 23.07 0.96 -2.94
N MET A 378 22.87 1.35 -4.18
CA MET A 378 23.56 0.80 -5.34
C MET A 378 24.79 1.62 -5.71
N SER A 379 25.89 0.91 -5.93
CA SER A 379 27.14 1.43 -6.49
C SER A 379 27.93 0.25 -7.04
N TYR A 380 28.65 0.45 -8.15
CA TYR A 380 29.51 -0.59 -8.73
C TYR A 380 30.52 -1.16 -7.70
N ARG A 381 30.95 -0.34 -6.73
CA ARG A 381 31.89 -0.74 -5.67
C ARG A 381 31.32 -1.80 -4.73
N LEU A 382 30.00 -1.84 -4.57
CA LEU A 382 29.29 -2.74 -3.65
C LEU A 382 29.01 -4.12 -4.25
N ILE A 383 29.07 -4.25 -5.58
CA ILE A 383 28.75 -5.49 -6.31
C ILE A 383 29.49 -6.72 -5.77
N PRO A 384 30.81 -6.69 -5.44
CA PRO A 384 31.48 -7.86 -4.88
C PRO A 384 30.89 -8.32 -3.54
N ARG A 385 30.49 -7.39 -2.67
CA ARG A 385 29.85 -7.69 -1.37
C ARG A 385 28.43 -8.18 -1.55
N TYR A 386 27.71 -7.60 -2.50
CA TYR A 386 26.35 -7.99 -2.87
C TYR A 386 26.29 -9.39 -3.47
N LEU A 387 27.22 -9.74 -4.36
CA LEU A 387 27.36 -11.10 -4.87
C LEU A 387 27.61 -12.10 -3.76
N LYS A 388 28.45 -11.77 -2.77
CA LYS A 388 28.67 -12.63 -1.61
C LYS A 388 27.39 -12.83 -0.81
N PHE A 389 26.64 -11.76 -0.54
CA PHE A 389 25.35 -11.86 0.14
C PHE A 389 24.35 -12.74 -0.63
N ILE A 390 24.24 -12.59 -1.95
CA ILE A 390 23.36 -13.42 -2.78
C ILE A 390 23.78 -14.90 -2.69
N LYS A 391 25.09 -15.20 -2.71
CA LYS A 391 25.57 -16.58 -2.52
C LYS A 391 25.17 -17.15 -1.16
N GLU A 392 25.30 -16.36 -0.10
CA GLU A 392 24.96 -16.78 1.27
C GLU A 392 23.45 -17.00 1.48
N ASN A 393 22.60 -16.34 0.68
CA ASN A 393 21.14 -16.44 0.74
C ASN A 393 20.55 -17.15 -0.48
N TRP A 394 21.37 -17.91 -1.22
CA TRP A 394 20.98 -18.48 -2.51
C TRP A 394 19.82 -19.47 -2.39
N GLU A 395 19.71 -20.21 -1.28
CA GLU A 395 18.61 -21.14 -1.03
C GLU A 395 17.25 -20.44 -1.13
N GLU A 396 17.09 -19.30 -0.47
CA GLU A 396 15.85 -18.52 -0.54
C GLU A 396 15.70 -17.82 -1.89
N ILE A 397 16.77 -17.17 -2.36
CA ILE A 397 16.76 -16.36 -3.59
C ILE A 397 16.46 -17.23 -4.82
N SER A 398 16.93 -18.48 -4.86
CA SER A 398 16.72 -19.38 -6.01
C SER A 398 15.27 -19.83 -6.22
N ASN A 399 14.40 -19.69 -5.21
CA ASN A 399 12.99 -20.05 -5.29
C ASN A 399 12.15 -19.03 -6.07
N TYR A 400 12.66 -17.81 -6.27
CA TYR A 400 11.99 -16.74 -6.99
C TYR A 400 12.16 -16.90 -8.52
N THR A 401 11.61 -18.00 -9.06
CA THR A 401 11.84 -18.41 -10.46
C THR A 401 11.31 -17.42 -11.50
N GLU A 402 10.21 -16.75 -11.19
CA GLU A 402 9.59 -15.68 -11.98
C GLU A 402 10.52 -14.48 -12.14
N ILE A 403 11.19 -14.08 -11.05
CA ILE A 403 12.16 -12.97 -11.06
C ILE A 403 13.33 -13.30 -11.99
N PHE A 404 13.87 -14.52 -11.96
CA PHE A 404 14.94 -14.90 -12.89
C PHE A 404 14.48 -14.88 -14.34
N ARG A 405 13.26 -15.37 -14.62
CA ARG A 405 12.70 -15.33 -15.97
C ARG A 405 12.62 -13.89 -16.48
N GLU A 406 12.03 -12.99 -15.71
CA GLU A 406 11.94 -11.56 -16.06
C GLU A 406 13.32 -10.94 -16.29
N ILE A 407 14.26 -11.14 -15.37
CA ILE A 407 15.63 -10.60 -15.48
C ILE A 407 16.31 -11.10 -16.76
N PHE A 408 16.23 -12.40 -17.05
CA PHE A 408 16.89 -12.96 -18.23
C PHE A 408 16.18 -12.60 -19.53
N ASP A 409 14.85 -12.47 -19.54
CA ASP A 409 14.11 -11.95 -20.70
C ASP A 409 14.59 -10.52 -21.02
N GLU A 410 14.70 -9.65 -20.02
CA GLU A 410 15.22 -8.27 -20.19
C GLU A 410 16.69 -8.24 -20.66
N VAL A 411 17.55 -9.11 -20.11
CA VAL A 411 18.97 -9.21 -20.52
C VAL A 411 19.09 -9.72 -21.95
N ASN A 412 18.26 -10.69 -22.36
CA ASN A 412 18.30 -11.30 -23.68
C ASN A 412 17.90 -10.32 -24.79
N GLU A 413 17.06 -9.32 -24.49
CA GLU A 413 16.71 -8.27 -25.46
C GLU A 413 17.89 -7.36 -25.85
N ILE A 414 18.92 -7.29 -25.00
CA ILE A 414 20.06 -6.36 -25.16
C ILE A 414 21.41 -7.08 -25.29
N SER A 415 21.41 -8.41 -25.21
CA SER A 415 22.59 -9.26 -25.26
C SER A 415 22.62 -10.06 -26.56
N ASN A 416 23.81 -10.26 -27.12
CA ASN A 416 24.00 -11.18 -28.25
C ASN A 416 23.96 -12.66 -27.81
N GLU A 417 24.04 -12.92 -26.51
CA GLU A 417 23.90 -14.24 -25.91
C GLU A 417 22.58 -14.36 -25.19
N GLU A 418 21.89 -15.49 -25.36
CA GLU A 418 20.61 -15.75 -24.71
C GLU A 418 20.77 -16.69 -23.52
N TYR A 419 20.31 -16.25 -22.36
CA TYR A 419 20.35 -16.93 -21.08
C TYR A 419 18.95 -17.42 -20.67
N LEU A 420 18.89 -18.61 -20.06
CA LEU A 420 17.67 -19.22 -19.52
C LEU A 420 17.49 -18.92 -18.04
N THR A 421 18.55 -19.11 -17.27
CA THR A 421 18.56 -18.98 -15.81
C THR A 421 20.00 -18.93 -15.30
N MET A 422 20.17 -18.87 -13.98
CA MET A 422 21.46 -18.98 -13.32
C MET A 422 21.48 -20.08 -12.24
N SER A 423 22.67 -20.60 -11.98
CA SER A 423 22.94 -21.64 -11.00
C SER A 423 24.17 -21.30 -10.16
N LEU A 424 24.22 -21.81 -8.92
CA LEU A 424 25.40 -21.74 -8.06
C LEU A 424 26.15 -23.08 -8.15
N GLU A 425 27.35 -23.08 -8.74
CA GLU A 425 28.11 -24.31 -9.04
C GLU A 425 29.57 -24.19 -8.55
N PRO A 426 30.24 -25.32 -8.22
CA PRO A 426 31.64 -25.31 -7.82
C PRO A 426 32.56 -24.98 -9.01
N PHE A 427 33.53 -24.10 -8.78
CA PHE A 427 34.60 -23.75 -9.71
C PHE A 427 35.90 -23.48 -8.94
N ALA A 428 36.97 -24.21 -9.27
CA ALA A 428 38.28 -24.06 -8.64
C ALA A 428 38.26 -24.12 -7.09
N GLY A 429 37.37 -24.92 -6.51
CA GLY A 429 37.25 -25.10 -5.06
C GLY A 429 36.29 -24.14 -4.35
N GLU A 430 35.70 -23.17 -5.04
CA GLU A 430 34.71 -22.26 -4.50
C GLU A 430 33.41 -22.28 -5.32
N TYR A 431 32.28 -21.92 -4.70
CA TYR A 431 31.03 -21.77 -5.44
C TYR A 431 30.96 -20.44 -6.17
N THR A 432 30.55 -20.47 -7.44
CA THR A 432 30.34 -19.30 -8.29
C THR A 432 29.04 -19.40 -9.07
N PHE A 433 28.51 -18.25 -9.47
CA PHE A 433 27.33 -18.21 -10.32
C PHE A 433 27.69 -18.49 -11.78
N TYR A 434 26.90 -19.34 -12.41
CA TYR A 434 26.90 -19.59 -13.84
C TYR A 434 25.56 -19.14 -14.43
N LEU A 435 25.60 -18.53 -15.61
CA LEU A 435 24.43 -18.33 -16.45
C LEU A 435 24.33 -19.51 -17.42
N ILE A 436 23.16 -20.13 -17.47
CA ILE A 436 22.86 -21.23 -18.39
C ILE A 436 22.30 -20.61 -19.67
N ARG A 437 22.97 -20.82 -20.80
CA ARG A 437 22.57 -20.32 -22.11
C ARG A 437 21.51 -21.21 -22.75
N LYS A 438 20.70 -20.67 -23.67
CA LYS A 438 19.72 -21.46 -24.44
C LYS A 438 20.35 -22.58 -25.29
N ASP A 439 21.61 -22.41 -25.70
CA ASP A 439 22.39 -23.44 -26.41
C ASP A 439 22.99 -24.52 -25.48
N GLY A 440 22.65 -24.50 -24.19
CA GLY A 440 23.12 -25.46 -23.18
C GLY A 440 24.51 -25.19 -22.63
N LYS A 441 25.24 -24.20 -23.16
CA LYS A 441 26.55 -23.79 -22.60
C LYS A 441 26.37 -23.00 -21.30
N ARG A 442 27.45 -22.89 -20.55
CA ARG A 442 27.50 -22.14 -19.28
C ARG A 442 28.60 -21.10 -19.33
N VAL A 443 28.32 -19.91 -18.83
CA VAL A 443 29.31 -18.83 -18.66
C VAL A 443 29.27 -18.35 -17.21
N ARG A 444 30.43 -18.09 -16.59
CA ARG A 444 30.42 -17.57 -15.21
C ARG A 444 29.86 -16.15 -15.23
N LEU A 445 29.06 -15.81 -14.21
CA LEU A 445 28.56 -14.44 -14.03
C LEU A 445 29.70 -13.40 -13.93
N ASN A 446 30.89 -13.83 -13.49
CA ASN A 446 32.06 -12.96 -13.45
C ASN A 446 32.77 -12.77 -14.81
N ASP A 447 32.44 -13.59 -15.81
CA ASP A 447 33.05 -13.55 -17.15
C ASP A 447 32.17 -12.83 -18.19
N ILE A 448 30.95 -12.43 -17.82
CA ILE A 448 30.08 -11.63 -18.69
C ILE A 448 30.43 -10.13 -18.61
N GLY A 449 29.87 -9.34 -19.53
CA GLY A 449 30.03 -7.90 -19.54
C GLY A 449 29.63 -7.25 -18.21
N GLU A 450 30.48 -6.35 -17.70
CA GLU A 450 30.34 -5.73 -16.37
C GLU A 450 28.96 -5.11 -16.15
N GLY A 451 28.43 -4.39 -17.15
CA GLY A 451 27.12 -3.75 -17.03
C GLY A 451 25.96 -4.74 -16.90
N ILE A 452 26.01 -5.88 -17.60
CA ILE A 452 25.00 -6.95 -17.46
C ILE A 452 25.11 -7.57 -16.07
N ARG A 453 26.33 -7.78 -15.56
CA ARG A 453 26.54 -8.28 -14.19
C ARG A 453 25.96 -7.34 -13.14
N ILE A 454 26.23 -6.03 -13.26
CA ILE A 454 25.66 -5.00 -12.37
C ILE A 454 24.14 -5.07 -12.43
N PHE A 455 23.56 -5.11 -13.62
CA PHE A 455 22.11 -5.17 -13.81
C PHE A 455 21.48 -6.39 -13.14
N ILE A 456 21.97 -7.61 -13.41
CA ILE A 456 21.47 -8.85 -12.83
C ILE A 456 21.53 -8.80 -11.29
N VAL A 457 22.68 -8.42 -10.72
CA VAL A 457 22.86 -8.33 -9.26
C VAL A 457 21.91 -7.30 -8.65
N SER A 458 21.72 -6.16 -9.32
CA SER A 458 20.83 -5.09 -8.87
C SER A 458 19.38 -5.52 -8.86
N ARG A 459 18.91 -6.17 -9.95
CA ARG A 459 17.53 -6.69 -10.05
C ARG A 459 17.29 -7.77 -8.98
N ILE A 460 18.18 -8.76 -8.85
CA ILE A 460 18.03 -9.82 -7.82
C ILE A 460 17.91 -9.22 -6.42
N LEU A 461 18.81 -8.29 -6.05
CA LEU A 461 18.75 -7.67 -4.73
C LEU A 461 17.49 -6.85 -4.51
N TYR A 462 17.08 -6.07 -5.50
CA TYR A 462 15.85 -5.30 -5.40
C TYR A 462 14.64 -6.22 -5.20
N GLU A 463 14.51 -7.25 -6.04
CA GLU A 463 13.36 -8.15 -6.01
C GLU A 463 13.30 -8.96 -4.71
N TYR A 464 14.46 -9.37 -4.20
CA TYR A 464 14.56 -10.05 -2.91
C TYR A 464 14.19 -9.14 -1.73
N LEU A 465 14.72 -7.91 -1.71
CA LEU A 465 14.60 -7.00 -0.56
C LEU A 465 13.32 -6.16 -0.57
N LYS A 466 12.79 -5.83 -1.76
CA LYS A 466 11.74 -4.82 -2.02
C LYS A 466 11.94 -3.57 -1.12
N PRO A 467 13.05 -2.82 -1.30
CA PRO A 467 13.31 -1.62 -0.50
C PRO A 467 12.20 -0.58 -0.70
N GLY A 468 12.02 0.33 0.24
CA GLY A 468 11.17 1.51 0.01
C GLY A 468 11.92 2.59 -0.77
N LEU A 469 13.22 2.73 -0.50
CA LEU A 469 14.09 3.72 -1.15
C LEU A 469 15.24 3.02 -1.87
N LEU A 470 15.41 3.32 -3.16
CA LEU A 470 16.53 2.90 -3.98
C LEU A 470 17.45 4.11 -4.24
N LEU A 471 18.66 4.05 -3.73
CA LEU A 471 19.71 5.04 -3.98
C LEU A 471 20.68 4.46 -5.00
N TRP A 472 21.06 5.20 -6.04
CA TRP A 472 22.07 4.72 -6.99
C TRP A 472 23.10 5.80 -7.29
N ASP A 473 24.33 5.58 -6.84
CA ASP A 473 25.41 6.54 -7.07
C ASP A 473 26.15 6.22 -8.38
N ASP A 474 26.32 7.24 -9.21
CA ASP A 474 27.04 7.20 -10.48
C ASP A 474 26.52 6.10 -11.41
N ILE A 475 25.22 6.20 -11.75
CA ILE A 475 24.48 5.14 -12.45
C ILE A 475 25.10 4.73 -13.79
N GLU A 476 25.75 5.64 -14.51
CA GLU A 476 26.38 5.36 -15.80
C GLU A 476 27.66 4.51 -15.71
N SER A 477 28.24 4.34 -14.52
CA SER A 477 29.49 3.62 -14.35
C SER A 477 29.36 2.17 -14.85
N HIS A 478 30.06 1.89 -15.95
CA HIS A 478 30.10 0.58 -16.63
C HIS A 478 28.81 0.16 -17.38
N LEU A 479 27.88 1.08 -17.63
CA LEU A 479 26.64 0.79 -18.36
C LEU A 479 26.64 1.38 -19.78
N ASN A 480 26.20 0.58 -20.75
CA ASN A 480 25.97 1.05 -22.12
C ASN A 480 24.56 1.67 -22.26
N PRO A 481 24.28 2.41 -23.35
CA PRO A 481 22.97 3.06 -23.54
C PRO A 481 21.77 2.11 -23.53
N ALA A 482 21.91 0.89 -24.03
CA ALA A 482 20.83 -0.10 -24.07
C ALA A 482 20.45 -0.58 -22.65
N LEU A 483 21.45 -0.89 -21.82
CA LEU A 483 21.26 -1.24 -20.40
C LEU A 483 20.66 -0.09 -19.61
N LEU A 484 21.11 1.14 -19.87
CA LEU A 484 20.55 2.34 -19.24
C LEU A 484 19.05 2.47 -19.54
N GLY A 485 18.64 2.26 -20.80
CA GLY A 485 17.22 2.25 -21.17
C GLY A 485 16.39 1.20 -20.40
N LYS A 486 16.94 -0.01 -20.20
CA LYS A 486 16.30 -1.05 -19.37
C LYS A 486 16.17 -0.63 -17.91
N ILE A 487 17.21 -0.02 -17.35
CA ILE A 487 17.19 0.45 -15.96
C ILE A 487 16.22 1.62 -15.76
N THR A 488 16.14 2.55 -16.71
CA THR A 488 15.19 3.66 -16.61
C THR A 488 13.74 3.17 -16.68
N ALA A 489 13.45 2.21 -17.56
CA ALA A 489 12.14 1.55 -17.61
C ALA A 489 11.86 0.79 -16.31
N TRP A 490 12.83 0.04 -15.80
CA TRP A 490 12.68 -0.63 -14.52
C TRP A 490 12.32 0.33 -13.37
N PHE A 491 12.88 1.55 -13.34
CA PHE A 491 12.50 2.55 -12.32
C PHE A 491 11.03 2.98 -12.40
N THR A 492 10.42 2.97 -13.59
CA THR A 492 8.99 3.29 -13.72
C THR A 492 8.12 2.19 -13.16
N ASP A 493 8.57 0.95 -13.29
CA ASP A 493 7.83 -0.28 -12.98
C ASP A 493 7.94 -0.71 -11.51
N ILE A 494 8.71 0.04 -10.71
CA ILE A 494 8.85 -0.20 -9.29
C ILE A 494 8.19 0.87 -8.42
N PRO A 495 7.51 0.49 -7.34
CA PRO A 495 6.81 1.44 -6.48
C PRO A 495 7.73 2.19 -5.50
N SER A 496 9.02 1.83 -5.44
CA SER A 496 10.02 2.48 -4.59
C SER A 496 10.23 3.96 -4.95
N GLN A 497 10.64 4.76 -3.97
CA GLN A 497 11.28 6.03 -4.29
C GLN A 497 12.70 5.74 -4.81
N VAL A 498 13.06 6.36 -5.93
CA VAL A 498 14.34 6.21 -6.59
C VAL A 498 15.06 7.56 -6.57
N VAL A 499 16.30 7.58 -6.09
CA VAL A 499 17.19 8.74 -6.14
C VAL A 499 18.53 8.31 -6.71
N VAL A 500 18.84 8.78 -7.92
CA VAL A 500 20.07 8.43 -8.61
C VAL A 500 20.95 9.66 -8.81
N THR A 501 22.25 9.46 -8.91
CA THR A 501 23.20 10.50 -9.34
C THR A 501 23.79 10.14 -10.69
N THR A 502 24.05 11.15 -11.51
CA THR A 502 24.73 10.98 -12.79
C THR A 502 25.51 12.23 -13.19
N HIS A 503 26.58 12.04 -13.94
CA HIS A 503 27.33 13.05 -14.68
C HIS A 503 26.91 13.11 -16.16
N ASN A 504 26.13 12.14 -16.64
CA ASN A 504 25.65 12.04 -18.01
C ASN A 504 24.28 12.73 -18.17
N LEU A 505 24.25 13.83 -18.94
CA LEU A 505 23.01 14.58 -19.17
C LEU A 505 21.98 13.84 -20.01
N TYR A 506 22.41 12.91 -20.87
CA TYR A 506 21.47 12.06 -21.61
C TYR A 506 20.74 11.09 -20.67
N VAL A 507 21.47 10.47 -19.74
CA VAL A 507 20.88 9.59 -18.72
C VAL A 507 19.93 10.38 -17.82
N ALA A 508 20.35 11.58 -17.39
CA ALA A 508 19.48 12.46 -16.63
C ALA A 508 18.21 12.83 -17.41
N TYR A 509 18.31 13.06 -18.72
CA TYR A 509 17.16 13.35 -19.56
C TYR A 509 16.19 12.18 -19.61
N GLU A 510 16.68 10.96 -19.87
CA GLU A 510 15.83 9.76 -19.92
C GLU A 510 15.09 9.53 -18.60
N ILE A 511 15.77 9.64 -17.45
CA ILE A 511 15.14 9.48 -16.14
C ILE A 511 14.16 10.62 -15.82
N SER A 512 14.44 11.84 -16.27
CA SER A 512 13.58 13.00 -16.04
C SER A 512 12.26 12.98 -16.82
N LYS A 513 12.07 12.03 -17.75
CA LYS A 513 10.78 11.87 -18.45
C LYS A 513 9.66 11.46 -17.49
N ASP A 514 10.00 10.59 -16.53
CA ASP A 514 9.07 10.00 -15.56
C ASP A 514 9.36 10.47 -14.12
N GLY A 515 10.27 11.44 -13.97
CA GLY A 515 10.78 11.87 -12.67
C GLY A 515 11.35 13.28 -12.68
N LYS A 516 11.95 13.65 -11.55
CA LYS A 516 12.48 14.98 -11.29
C LYS A 516 13.97 15.06 -11.63
N CYS A 517 14.39 16.08 -12.39
CA CYS A 517 15.80 16.42 -12.53
C CYS A 517 16.20 17.53 -11.55
N ILE A 518 17.21 17.26 -10.72
CA ILE A 518 17.69 18.18 -9.69
C ILE A 518 19.15 18.49 -9.95
N ALA A 519 19.46 19.73 -10.30
CA ALA A 519 20.83 20.20 -10.41
C ALA A 519 21.31 20.74 -9.04
N VAL A 520 22.50 20.34 -8.63
CA VAL A 520 23.10 20.76 -7.36
C VAL A 520 24.50 21.32 -7.55
N ASP A 521 24.87 22.26 -6.67
CA ASP A 521 26.21 22.79 -6.51
C ASP A 521 26.49 23.14 -5.05
N LEU A 522 27.75 23.09 -4.63
CA LEU A 522 28.16 23.38 -3.25
C LEU A 522 29.09 24.60 -3.24
N LYS A 523 28.60 25.72 -2.72
CA LYS A 523 29.32 27.00 -2.68
C LYS A 523 29.33 27.55 -1.26
N ASN A 524 30.52 27.71 -0.66
CA ASN A 524 30.72 28.24 0.69
C ASN A 524 29.84 27.52 1.73
N GLY A 525 29.84 26.19 1.73
CA GLY A 525 29.01 25.39 2.66
C GLY A 525 27.52 25.30 2.30
N GLN A 526 27.00 26.20 1.47
CA GLN A 526 25.61 26.18 1.03
C GLN A 526 25.42 25.22 -0.15
N LEU A 527 24.59 24.19 0.05
CA LEU A 527 24.09 23.38 -1.06
C LEU A 527 23.02 24.19 -1.78
N LYS A 528 23.33 24.55 -3.03
CA LYS A 528 22.38 25.14 -3.96
C LYS A 528 21.68 24.04 -4.73
N VAL A 529 20.37 24.14 -4.82
CA VAL A 529 19.50 23.13 -5.42
C VAL A 529 18.57 23.83 -6.40
N LYS A 530 18.49 23.32 -7.62
CA LYS A 530 17.57 23.81 -8.65
C LYS A 530 16.92 22.65 -9.37
N GLU A 531 15.59 22.68 -9.43
CA GLU A 531 14.83 21.78 -10.30
C GLU A 531 14.98 22.20 -11.77
N ILE A 532 15.23 21.23 -12.64
CA ILE A 532 15.35 21.42 -14.08
C ILE A 532 14.11 20.80 -14.73
N GLU A 533 13.08 21.62 -14.95
CA GLU A 533 11.79 21.16 -15.50
C GLU A 533 11.90 20.69 -16.97
N ASP A 534 12.74 21.32 -17.78
CA ASP A 534 12.92 20.98 -19.20
C ASP A 534 14.41 20.81 -19.52
N LEU A 535 14.95 19.65 -19.15
CA LEU A 535 16.34 19.30 -19.44
C LEU A 535 16.62 19.23 -20.95
N LYS A 536 15.62 18.87 -21.76
CA LYS A 536 15.74 18.78 -23.22
C LYS A 536 16.11 20.12 -23.83
N ARG A 537 15.46 21.21 -23.39
CA ARG A 537 15.79 22.57 -23.85
C ARG A 537 17.25 22.95 -23.63
N TYR A 538 17.83 22.54 -22.50
CA TYR A 538 19.26 22.80 -22.22
C TYR A 538 20.17 22.01 -23.16
N LEU A 539 19.83 20.74 -23.43
CA LEU A 539 20.55 19.91 -24.38
C LEU A 539 20.49 20.49 -25.81
N ASP A 540 19.29 20.89 -26.26
CA ASP A 540 19.06 21.43 -27.60
C ASP A 540 19.78 22.78 -27.82
N THR A 541 19.95 23.58 -26.75
CA THR A 541 20.65 24.87 -26.80
C THR A 541 22.15 24.77 -26.53
N GLY A 542 22.67 23.58 -26.20
CA GLY A 542 24.08 23.37 -25.84
C GLY A 542 24.50 24.00 -24.50
N ILE A 543 23.54 24.40 -23.66
CA ILE A 543 23.79 25.00 -22.35
C ILE A 543 23.87 23.88 -21.31
N ASP A 544 24.96 23.85 -20.53
CA ASP A 544 25.08 22.88 -19.43
C ASP A 544 24.24 23.33 -18.22
N PRO A 545 23.15 22.62 -17.87
CA PRO A 545 22.26 23.02 -16.77
C PRO A 545 22.97 22.99 -15.41
N ARG A 546 24.06 22.24 -15.27
CA ARG A 546 24.86 22.15 -14.04
C ARG A 546 25.58 23.45 -13.70
N LYS A 547 25.80 24.32 -14.69
CA LYS A 547 26.46 25.63 -14.50
C LYS A 547 25.51 26.74 -14.03
N ILE A 548 24.21 26.46 -14.00
CA ILE A 548 23.15 27.44 -13.71
C ILE A 548 22.87 27.52 -12.21
N VAL A 549 23.41 26.58 -11.42
CA VAL A 549 23.18 26.43 -9.98
C VAL A 549 24.19 27.23 -9.15
#